data_AF-A0A939BFC7-F1
#
_entry.id   AF-A0A939BFC7-F1
#
_cell.length_a   1.000
_cell.length_b   1.000
_cell.length_c   1.000
_cell.angle_alpha   90.00
_cell.angle_beta   90.00
_cell.angle_gamma   90.00
#
_symmetry.space_group_name_H-M   'P 1'
#
loop_
_entity.id
_entity.type
_entity.pdbx_description
1 polymer ?
#
loop_
_entity_poly.entity_id
_entity_poly.type
_entity_poly.pdbx_seq_one_letter_code
_entity_poly.pdbx_strand_id
1 'polypeptide(L)'
;MVPVTKEELRKLVSQTTVETYEELTPQLVRLIRETNSRPDLTESQRQDEISLHMMGYIKSCTNEILIEVLAEILGLEDEERDK
;
A
#
# COMPACT_ATOMS: atom_id res chain seq x y z
N MET A 1 -4.81 -18.27 9.51
CA MET A 1 -4.17 -18.28 10.85
C MET A 1 -4.36 -16.88 11.42
N VAL A 2 -4.79 -16.73 12.67
CA VAL A 2 -5.01 -15.41 13.30
C VAL A 2 -3.75 -15.06 14.10
N PRO A 3 -3.08 -13.92 13.84
CA PRO A 3 -1.88 -13.54 14.58
C PRO A 3 -2.22 -13.21 16.03
N VAL A 4 -1.38 -13.67 16.97
CA VAL A 4 -1.56 -13.44 18.42
C VAL A 4 -0.55 -12.47 19.00
N THR A 5 0.46 -12.05 18.21
CA THR A 5 1.40 -10.98 18.56
C THR A 5 1.47 -9.92 17.46
N LYS A 6 1.88 -8.70 17.83
CA LYS A 6 2.11 -7.62 16.86
C LYS A 6 3.23 -7.95 15.88
N GLU A 7 4.21 -8.77 16.28
CA GLU A 7 5.26 -9.25 15.37
C GLU A 7 4.73 -10.27 14.35
N GLU A 8 3.87 -11.21 14.76
CA GLU A 8 3.19 -12.11 13.83
C GLU A 8 2.29 -11.34 12.86
N LEU A 9 1.58 -10.32 13.35
CA LEU A 9 0.78 -9.42 12.51
C LEU A 9 1.66 -8.67 11.51
N ARG A 10 2.81 -8.12 11.95
CA ARG A 10 3.80 -7.46 11.06
C ARG A 10 4.25 -8.40 9.95
N LYS A 11 4.58 -9.66 10.27
CA LYS A 11 5.01 -10.67 9.28
C LYS A 11 3.88 -11.00 8.30
N LEU A 12 2.67 -11.24 8.81
CA LEU A 12 1.50 -11.57 8.01
C LEU A 12 1.12 -10.42 7.07
N VAL A 13 1.05 -9.19 7.57
CA VAL A 13 0.77 -8.01 6.76
C VAL A 13 1.88 -7.82 5.73
N SER A 14 3.15 -7.87 6.12
CA SER A 14 4.27 -7.70 5.18
C SER A 14 4.23 -8.70 4.02
N GLN A 15 3.95 -9.98 4.30
CA GLN A 15 3.83 -11.02 3.27
C GLN A 15 2.61 -10.80 2.36
N THR A 16 1.44 -10.57 2.95
CA THR A 16 0.19 -10.28 2.20
C THR A 16 0.34 -9.04 1.32
N THR A 17 1.08 -8.05 1.83
CA THR A 17 1.31 -6.80 1.14
C THR A 17 2.27 -6.96 -0.04
N VAL A 18 3.30 -7.81 0.04
CA VAL A 18 4.14 -8.13 -1.14
C VAL A 18 3.28 -8.71 -2.27
N GLU A 19 2.42 -9.67 -1.96
CA GLU A 19 1.48 -10.27 -2.94
C GLU A 19 0.54 -9.19 -3.52
N THR A 20 0.03 -8.30 -2.66
CA THR A 20 -0.83 -7.19 -3.08
C THR A 20 -0.08 -6.20 -3.99
N TYR A 21 1.18 -5.87 -3.73
CA TYR A 21 1.98 -4.99 -4.60
C TYR A 21 2.29 -5.62 -5.96
N GLU A 22 2.55 -6.93 -5.99
CA GLU A 22 2.73 -7.68 -7.24
C GLU A 22 1.46 -7.64 -8.09
N GLU A 23 0.27 -7.62 -7.48
CA GLU A 23 -1.01 -7.47 -8.17
C GLU A 23 -1.34 -6.01 -8.57
N LEU A 24 -0.97 -5.03 -7.75
CA LEU A 24 -1.25 -3.61 -7.99
C LEU A 24 -0.30 -2.98 -9.01
N THR A 25 0.95 -3.45 -9.11
CA THR A 25 1.97 -2.90 -10.04
C THR A 25 1.52 -2.96 -11.51
N PRO A 26 1.01 -4.08 -12.05
CA PRO A 26 0.48 -4.13 -13.42
C PRO A 26 -0.68 -3.16 -13.65
N GLN A 27 -1.52 -2.95 -12.63
CA GLN A 27 -2.66 -2.02 -12.70
C GLN A 27 -2.18 -0.56 -12.78
N LEU A 28 -1.18 -0.19 -11.97
CA LEU A 28 -0.55 1.14 -12.04
C LEU A 28 0.05 1.39 -13.43
N VAL A 29 0.79 0.41 -13.98
CA VAL A 29 1.36 0.52 -15.34
C VAL A 29 0.27 0.71 -16.39
N ARG A 30 -0.86 0.00 -16.26
CA ARG A 30 -2.00 0.16 -17.17
C ARG A 30 -2.58 1.57 -17.10
N LEU A 31 -2.85 2.07 -15.89
CA LEU A 31 -3.37 3.43 -15.67
C LEU A 31 -2.44 4.50 -16.24
N ILE A 32 -1.13 4.39 -16.00
CA ILE A 32 -0.14 5.32 -16.55
C ILE A 32 -0.15 5.30 -18.09
N ARG A 33 -0.26 4.12 -18.72
CA ARG A 33 -0.33 3.99 -20.18
C ARG A 33 -1.61 4.58 -20.74
N GLU A 34 -2.75 4.28 -20.11
CA GLU A 34 -4.05 4.84 -20.48
C GLU A 34 -4.01 6.38 -20.40
N THR A 35 -3.57 6.93 -19.27
CA THR A 35 -3.38 8.37 -19.08
C THR A 35 -2.41 8.96 -20.09
N ASN A 36 -1.33 8.26 -20.47
CA ASN A 36 -0.41 8.72 -21.51
C ASN A 36 -1.01 8.73 -22.93
N SER A 37 -2.00 7.89 -23.20
CA SER A 37 -2.66 7.81 -24.50
C SER A 37 -3.83 8.78 -24.67
N ARG A 38 -4.29 9.43 -23.58
CA ARG A 38 -5.44 10.34 -23.57
C ARG A 38 -5.20 11.61 -24.38
N PRO A 39 -5.85 11.82 -25.53
CA PRO A 39 -5.63 13.00 -26.36
C PRO A 39 -6.31 14.26 -25.82
N ASP A 40 -7.24 14.11 -24.88
CA ASP A 40 -8.01 15.17 -24.22
C ASP A 40 -7.21 15.94 -23.15
N LEU A 41 -6.02 15.47 -22.78
CA LEU A 41 -5.18 16.07 -21.74
C LEU A 41 -3.99 16.82 -22.32
N THR A 42 -3.72 18.01 -21.78
CA THR A 42 -2.42 18.67 -21.93
C THR A 42 -1.32 17.86 -21.24
N GLU A 43 -0.06 18.12 -21.60
CA GLU A 43 1.08 17.45 -20.98
C GLU A 43 1.14 17.65 -19.46
N SER A 44 0.85 18.87 -18.98
CA SER A 44 0.80 19.17 -17.54
C SER A 44 -0.28 18.36 -16.83
N GLN A 45 -1.50 18.31 -17.38
CA GLN A 45 -2.60 17.55 -16.75
C GLN A 45 -2.31 16.04 -16.73
N ARG A 46 -1.65 15.53 -17.77
CA ARG A 46 -1.21 14.13 -17.86
C ARG A 46 -0.19 13.80 -16.76
N GLN A 47 0.77 14.69 -16.53
CA GLN A 47 1.75 14.58 -15.44
C GLN A 47 1.08 14.59 -14.06
N ASP A 48 0.10 15.47 -13.86
CA ASP A 48 -0.65 15.57 -12.60
C ASP A 48 -1.45 14.28 -12.31
N GLU A 49 -2.15 13.73 -13.31
CA GLU A 49 -2.90 12.48 -13.17
C GLU A 49 -1.98 11.27 -12.92
N ILE A 50 -0.86 11.17 -13.64
CA ILE A 50 0.15 10.12 -13.40
C ILE A 50 0.70 10.21 -11.97
N SER A 51 0.98 11.42 -11.50
CA SER A 51 1.42 11.67 -10.11
C SER A 51 0.37 11.22 -9.10
N LEU A 52 -0.91 11.45 -9.38
CA LEU A 52 -2.01 10.97 -8.53
C LEU A 52 -2.07 9.44 -8.46
N HIS A 53 -1.92 8.75 -9.59
CA HIS A 53 -1.88 7.29 -9.62
C HIS A 53 -0.69 6.73 -8.83
N MET A 54 0.50 7.34 -8.98
CA MET A 54 1.70 6.96 -8.22
C MET A 54 1.53 7.19 -6.72
N MET A 55 0.95 8.33 -6.32
CA MET A 55 0.68 8.61 -4.90
C MET A 55 -0.31 7.62 -4.29
N GLY A 56 -1.35 7.23 -5.04
CA GLY A 56 -2.30 6.20 -4.62
C GLY A 56 -1.62 4.85 -4.37
N TYR A 57 -0.75 4.44 -5.29
CA TYR A 57 0.06 3.22 -5.14
C TYR A 57 1.00 3.31 -3.93
N ILE A 58 1.75 4.40 -3.78
CA ILE A 58 2.66 4.60 -2.63
C ILE A 58 1.89 4.58 -1.31
N LYS A 59 0.70 5.18 -1.24
CA LYS A 59 -0.13 5.16 -0.03
C LYS A 59 -0.67 3.77 0.28
N SER A 60 -1.01 2.97 -0.74
CA SER A 60 -1.31 1.55 -0.51
C SER A 60 -0.10 0.79 0.03
N CYS A 61 1.10 1.36 -0.11
CA CYS A 61 2.32 0.76 0.40
C CYS A 61 2.64 1.00 1.88
N THR A 62 1.84 1.77 2.60
CA THR A 62 2.18 2.13 3.99
C THR A 62 1.71 1.06 4.97
N ASN A 63 2.50 -0.01 5.10
CA ASN A 63 2.24 -1.14 6.00
C ASN A 63 2.03 -0.74 7.45
N GLU A 64 2.74 0.28 7.94
CA GLU A 64 2.68 0.65 9.36
C GLU A 64 1.31 1.14 9.79
N ILE A 65 0.59 1.90 8.96
CA ILE A 65 -0.76 2.38 9.29
C ILE A 65 -1.74 1.21 9.36
N LEU A 66 -1.64 0.26 8.41
CA LEU A 66 -2.49 -0.92 8.39
C LEU A 66 -2.20 -1.82 9.60
N ILE A 67 -0.93 -1.98 9.95
CA ILE A 67 -0.50 -2.76 11.13
C ILE A 67 -0.99 -2.10 12.42
N GLU A 68 -0.91 -0.77 12.56
CA GLU A 68 -1.41 -0.05 13.74
C GLU A 68 -2.92 -0.23 13.91
N VAL A 69 -3.70 -0.01 12.84
CA VAL A 69 -5.16 -0.17 12.88
C VAL A 69 -5.55 -1.62 13.18
N LEU A 70 -4.89 -2.60 12.55
CA LEU A 70 -5.17 -4.02 12.79
C LEU A 70 -4.72 -4.45 14.20
N ALA A 71 -3.62 -3.93 14.70
CA ALA A 71 -3.16 -4.20 16.07
C ALA A 71 -4.16 -3.66 17.10
N GLU A 72 -4.70 -2.45 16.89
CA GLU A 72 -5.74 -1.86 17.73
C GLU A 72 -7.02 -2.71 17.74
N ILE A 73 -7.49 -3.16 16.57
CA ILE A 73 -8.67 -4.03 16.44
C ILE A 73 -8.46 -5.39 17.15
N LEU A 74 -7.25 -5.93 17.07
CA LEU A 74 -6.91 -7.24 17.63
C LEU A 74 -6.45 -7.16 19.10
N GLY A 75 -6.34 -5.97 19.69
CA GLY A 75 -5.85 -5.77 21.06
C GLY A 75 -4.38 -6.16 21.24
N LEU A 76 -3.55 -5.99 20.21
CA LEU A 76 -2.14 -6.36 20.21
C LEU A 76 -1.28 -5.14 20.62
N GLU A 77 -0.71 -5.19 21.82
CA GLU A 77 0.24 -4.17 22.29
C GLU A 77 1.65 -4.44 21.75
N ASP A 78 2.51 -3.42 21.70
CA ASP A 78 3.93 -3.65 21.45
C ASP A 78 4.50 -4.45 22.63
N GLU A 79 5.24 -5.52 22.35
CA GLU A 79 6.02 -6.20 23.39
C GLU A 79 6.94 -5.15 24.02
N GLU A 80 6.73 -4.87 25.31
CA GLU A 80 7.63 -4.02 26.09
C GLU A 80 9.05 -4.54 25.85
N ARG A 81 9.89 -3.69 25.25
CA ARG A 81 11.32 -3.97 25.20
C ARG A 81 11.80 -3.82 26.63
N ASP A 82 11.77 -4.91 27.39
CA ASP A 82 12.55 -5.04 28.62
C ASP A 82 14.04 -4.84 28.25
N LYS A 83 14.50 -3.60 28.36
CA LYS A 83 15.90 -3.20 28.40
C LYS A 83 16.09 -2.01 29.33
#